data_AF-A0A7S1EIC9-F1
#
_entry.id   AF-A0A7S1EIC9-F1
#
_cell.length_a   1.000
_cell.length_b   1.000
_cell.length_c   1.000
_cell.angle_alpha   90.00
_cell.angle_beta   90.00
_cell.angle_gamma   90.00
#
_symmetry.space_group_name_H-M   'P 1'
#
loop_
_entity.id
_entity.type
_entity.pdbx_description
1 polymer ?
#
loop_
_entity_poly.entity_id
_entity_poly.type
_entity_poly.pdbx_seq_one_letter_code
_entity_poly.pdbx_strand_id
1 'polypeptide(L)'
;SFAGGVYHGRIMLDTEYPMKPPRIFFFTESGRFDTGVPLCLSMTSHHQETWQPTWDVRTALTALRGFMETPSEGAVGGMDMHDDDREYLARLSRAMPVAIPS
;
A
#
# COMPACT_ATOMS: atom_id res chain seq x y z
N SER A 1 -7.14 12.85 6.65
CA SER A 1 -6.11 12.14 7.47
C SER A 1 -6.32 10.62 7.44
N PHE A 2 -5.25 9.82 7.61
CA PHE A 2 -5.30 8.34 7.73
C PHE A 2 -5.21 7.84 9.19
N ALA A 3 -5.14 8.76 10.15
CA ALA A 3 -4.93 8.41 11.55
C ALA A 3 -6.08 7.54 12.11
N GLY A 4 -5.70 6.52 12.90
CA GLY A 4 -6.66 5.64 13.58
C GLY A 4 -7.26 4.51 12.74
N GLY A 5 -7.04 4.51 11.42
CA GLY A 5 -7.49 3.46 10.51
C GLY A 5 -6.70 2.15 10.63
N VAL A 6 -7.27 1.07 10.10
CA VAL A 6 -6.68 -0.27 10.03
C VAL A 6 -6.65 -0.74 8.58
N TYR A 7 -5.46 -0.74 7.99
CA TYR A 7 -5.26 -0.98 6.56
C TYR A 7 -4.71 -2.39 6.33
N HIS A 8 -5.60 -3.29 5.92
CA HIS A 8 -5.25 -4.67 5.59
C HIS A 8 -4.65 -4.72 4.19
N GLY A 9 -3.58 -5.50 4.05
CA GLY A 9 -2.89 -5.69 2.79
C GLY A 9 -2.17 -7.03 2.75
N ARG A 10 -1.54 -7.30 1.61
CA ARG A 10 -0.76 -8.51 1.36
C ARG A 10 0.57 -8.14 0.72
N ILE A 11 1.64 -8.75 1.23
CA ILE A 11 2.97 -8.71 0.63
C ILE A 11 3.22 -10.09 0.02
N MET A 12 3.38 -10.13 -1.30
CA MET A 12 3.76 -11.34 -2.02
C MET A 12 5.25 -11.27 -2.36
N LEU A 13 6.00 -12.23 -1.82
CA LEU A 13 7.42 -12.39 -2.13
C LEU A 13 7.57 -13.24 -3.39
N ASP A 14 8.36 -12.76 -4.33
CA ASP A 14 8.74 -13.54 -5.50
C ASP A 14 9.69 -14.68 -5.11
N THR A 15 9.76 -15.74 -5.91
CA THR A 15 10.73 -16.83 -5.73
C THR A 15 12.18 -16.35 -5.76
N GLU A 16 12.44 -15.20 -6.38
CA GLU A 16 13.74 -14.56 -6.46
C GLU A 16 13.93 -13.44 -5.40
N TYR A 17 13.03 -13.27 -4.43
CA TYR A 17 13.23 -12.32 -3.33
C TYR A 17 14.46 -12.70 -2.48
N PRO A 18 15.36 -11.76 -2.12
CA PRO A 18 15.23 -10.30 -2.24
C PRO A 18 15.84 -9.69 -3.52
N MET A 19 16.26 -10.48 -4.51
CA MET A 19 16.81 -9.92 -5.77
C MET A 19 15.74 -9.19 -6.58
N LYS A 20 14.48 -9.66 -6.51
CA LYS A 20 13.31 -8.93 -7.02
C LYS A 20 12.50 -8.30 -5.88
N PRO A 21 11.93 -7.10 -6.08
CA PRO A 21 11.06 -6.46 -5.10
C PRO A 21 9.75 -7.24 -4.89
N PRO A 22 9.09 -7.09 -3.73
CA PRO A 22 7.79 -7.72 -3.48
C PRO A 22 6.66 -7.03 -4.26
N ARG A 23 5.54 -7.72 -4.39
CA ARG A 23 4.26 -7.11 -4.79
C ARG A 23 3.41 -6.82 -3.56
N ILE A 24 2.84 -5.62 -3.48
CA ILE A 24 2.05 -5.15 -2.34
C ILE A 24 0.63 -4.83 -2.80
N PHE A 25 -0.36 -5.22 -2.00
CA PHE A 25 -1.78 -4.98 -2.24
C PHE A 25 -2.43 -4.42 -0.98
N PHE A 26 -3.42 -3.55 -1.14
CA PHE A 26 -4.35 -3.19 -0.07
C PHE A 26 -5.74 -3.78 -0.34
N PHE A 27 -6.47 -4.05 0.72
CA PHE A 27 -7.85 -4.55 0.67
C PHE A 27 -8.81 -3.70 1.50
N THR A 28 -8.29 -2.84 2.38
CA THR A 28 -9.09 -1.80 3.04
C THR A 28 -9.19 -0.58 2.12
N GLU A 29 -10.40 -0.10 1.87
CA GLU A 29 -10.61 1.21 1.23
C GLU A 29 -10.03 2.32 2.11
N SER A 30 -9.08 3.08 1.56
CA SER A 30 -8.38 4.15 2.28
C SER A 30 -8.49 5.51 1.61
N GLY A 31 -8.91 5.55 0.34
CA GLY A 31 -8.84 6.75 -0.50
C GLY A 31 -7.42 7.14 -0.92
N ARG A 32 -6.44 6.25 -0.70
CA ARG A 32 -5.03 6.41 -1.13
C ARG A 32 -4.61 5.39 -2.18
N PHE A 33 -5.12 4.17 -2.08
CA PHE A 33 -4.80 3.08 -3.00
C PHE A 33 -6.06 2.31 -3.39
N ASP A 34 -6.15 1.94 -4.66
CA ASP A 34 -7.14 1.00 -5.19
C ASP A 34 -7.02 -0.35 -4.49
N THR A 35 -8.15 -0.89 -4.03
CA THR A 35 -8.18 -2.20 -3.40
C THR A 35 -7.98 -3.32 -4.43
N GLY A 36 -7.18 -4.32 -4.07
CA GLY A 36 -6.93 -5.50 -4.92
C GLY A 36 -6.02 -5.24 -6.13
N VAL A 37 -5.56 -4.00 -6.33
CA VAL A 37 -4.63 -3.62 -7.40
C VAL A 37 -3.19 -3.66 -6.84
N PRO A 38 -2.22 -4.23 -7.58
CA PRO A 38 -0.83 -4.20 -7.15
C PRO A 38 -0.32 -2.76 -7.15
N LEU A 39 0.30 -2.34 -6.04
CA LEU A 39 0.88 -1.00 -5.95
C LEU A 39 2.06 -0.83 -6.90
N CYS A 40 2.10 0.34 -7.56
CA CYS A 40 3.24 0.81 -8.33
C CYS A 40 3.91 1.97 -7.58
N LEU A 41 4.88 1.65 -6.73
CA LEU A 41 5.72 2.58 -5.98
C LEU A 41 7.20 2.30 -6.29
N SER A 42 8.10 3.24 -6.01
CA SER A 42 9.56 3.11 -6.25
C SER A 42 10.25 1.98 -5.45
N MET A 43 9.51 1.24 -4.62
CA MET A 43 9.96 0.06 -3.89
C MET A 43 9.25 -1.24 -4.28
N THR A 44 8.50 -1.23 -5.39
CA THR A 44 7.68 -2.36 -5.86
C THR A 44 8.11 -2.80 -7.25
N SER A 45 7.61 -3.95 -7.72
CA SER A 45 8.02 -4.61 -8.98
C SER A 45 7.97 -3.79 -10.26
N HIS A 46 7.30 -2.64 -10.28
CA HIS A 46 7.32 -1.73 -11.43
C HIS A 46 8.58 -0.86 -11.53
N HIS A 47 9.34 -0.72 -10.43
CA HIS A 47 10.60 0.05 -10.37
C HIS A 47 11.75 -0.82 -9.85
N GLN A 48 12.11 -1.86 -10.61
CA GLN A 48 13.20 -2.75 -10.23
C GLN A 48 14.54 -2.02 -10.13
N GLU A 49 14.70 -0.94 -10.88
CA GLU A 49 15.89 -0.09 -10.93
C GLU A 49 16.17 0.66 -9.62
N THR A 50 15.14 0.91 -8.80
CA THR A 50 15.29 1.60 -7.50
C THR A 50 15.23 0.65 -6.30
N TRP A 51 14.97 -0.64 -6.53
CA TRP A 51 14.95 -1.66 -5.49
C TRP A 51 16.36 -1.99 -5.00
N GLN A 52 16.54 -2.06 -3.69
CA GLN A 52 17.78 -2.55 -3.08
C GLN A 52 17.51 -3.88 -2.36
N PRO A 53 18.22 -4.97 -2.68
CA PRO A 53 18.04 -6.27 -2.02
C PRO A 53 18.28 -6.27 -0.50
N THR A 54 18.90 -5.20 0.03
CA THR A 54 19.08 -4.98 1.47
C THR A 54 17.80 -4.49 2.16
N TRP A 55 16.78 -4.08 1.41
CA TRP A 55 15.49 -3.68 1.97
C TRP A 55 14.68 -4.91 2.34
N ASP A 56 14.59 -5.14 3.65
CA ASP A 56 13.74 -6.19 4.21
C ASP A 56 12.25 -5.78 4.21
N VAL A 57 11.39 -6.74 4.56
CA VAL A 57 9.93 -6.51 4.71
C VAL A 57 9.64 -5.34 5.67
N ARG A 58 10.43 -5.20 6.74
CA ARG A 58 10.27 -4.11 7.72
C ARG A 58 10.54 -2.74 7.09
N THR A 59 11.58 -2.64 6.26
CA THR A 59 11.94 -1.42 5.54
C THR A 59 10.85 -1.06 4.54
N ALA A 60 10.34 -2.04 3.79
CA ALA A 60 9.22 -1.86 2.88
C ALA A 60 7.96 -1.33 3.59
N LEU A 61 7.59 -1.91 4.75
CA LEU A 61 6.46 -1.45 5.56
C LEU A 61 6.66 -0.02 6.10
N THR A 62 7.88 0.31 6.54
CA THR A 62 8.21 1.65 7.04
C THR A 62 8.02 2.69 5.95
N ALA A 63 8.51 2.40 4.76
CA ALA A 63 8.44 3.33 3.65
C ALA A 63 7.02 3.39 3.03
N LEU A 64 6.27 2.28 3.06
CA LEU A 64 4.84 2.25 2.72
C LEU A 64 4.01 3.19 3.62
N ARG A 65 4.32 3.25 4.93
CA ARG A 65 3.70 4.21 5.84
C ARG A 65 3.98 5.65 5.40
N GLY A 66 5.21 5.95 4.97
CA GLY A 66 5.55 7.26 4.43
C GLY A 66 4.72 7.62 3.19
N PHE A 67 4.55 6.67 2.26
CA PHE A 67 3.75 6.86 1.05
C PHE A 67 2.25 7.07 1.28
N MET A 68 1.72 6.65 2.43
CA MET A 68 0.34 6.97 2.79
C MET A 68 0.15 8.49 2.90
N GLU A 69 1.16 9.22 3.38
CA GLU A 69 1.08 10.66 3.64
C GLU A 69 1.52 11.52 2.44
N THR A 70 1.96 10.90 1.33
CA THR A 70 2.29 11.62 0.10
C THR A 70 1.11 11.65 -0.87
N PRO A 71 1.02 12.67 -1.74
CA PRO A 71 0.11 12.65 -2.88
C PRO A 71 0.30 11.40 -3.74
N SER A 72 -0.73 10.98 -4.47
CA SER A 72 -0.62 9.83 -5.37
C SER A 72 0.27 10.09 -6.58
N GLU A 73 0.37 11.36 -7.01
CA GLU A 73 1.11 11.82 -8.20
C GLU A 73 0.78 11.04 -9.48
N GLY A 74 -0.45 10.51 -9.57
CA GLY A 74 -0.88 9.72 -10.73
C GLY A 74 -0.29 8.32 -10.79
N ALA A 75 0.28 7.81 -9.69
CA ALA A 75 0.71 6.42 -9.59
C ALA A 75 -0.44 5.47 -9.92
N VAL A 76 -0.14 4.38 -10.64
CA VAL A 76 -1.13 3.35 -10.97
C VAL A 76 -1.68 2.75 -9.67
N GLY A 77 -3.00 2.78 -9.54
CA GLY A 77 -3.69 2.35 -8.32
C GLY A 77 -3.65 3.37 -7.18
N GLY A 78 -3.20 4.61 -7.42
CA GLY A 78 -3.20 5.70 -6.44
C GLY A 78 -4.44 6.58 -6.53
N MET A 79 -4.93 7.03 -5.36
CA MET A 79 -6.06 7.96 -5.24
C MET A 79 -5.69 9.17 -4.39
N ASP A 80 -6.30 10.32 -4.71
CA ASP A 80 -6.22 11.56 -3.95
C ASP A 80 -7.61 12.02 -3.49
N MET A 81 -8.24 11.25 -2.61
CA MET A 81 -9.52 11.66 -2.00
C MET A 81 -9.36 12.84 -1.02
N HIS A 82 -10.44 13.57 -0.76
CA HIS A 82 -10.44 14.65 0.23
C HIS A 82 -10.23 14.10 1.64
N ASP A 83 -9.75 14.96 2.54
CA ASP A 83 -9.41 14.55 3.90
C ASP A 83 -10.62 14.05 4.70
N ASP A 84 -11.79 14.62 4.48
CA ASP A 84 -13.05 14.19 5.12
C ASP A 84 -13.42 12.76 4.74
N ASP A 85 -13.25 12.39 3.47
CA ASP A 85 -13.49 11.03 2.98
C ASP A 85 -12.48 10.05 3.58
N ARG A 86 -11.20 10.42 3.63
CA ARG A 86 -10.13 9.60 4.22
C ARG A 86 -10.39 9.35 5.70
N GLU A 87 -10.85 10.35 6.44
CA GLU A 87 -11.19 10.21 7.85
C GLU A 87 -12.42 9.32 8.07
N TYR A 88 -13.44 9.45 7.21
CA TYR A 88 -14.59 8.56 7.22
C TYR A 88 -14.17 7.10 6.98
N LEU A 89 -13.36 6.84 5.95
CA LEU A 89 -12.84 5.51 5.63
C LEU A 89 -11.94 4.95 6.75
N ALA A 90 -11.12 5.79 7.39
CA ALA A 90 -10.31 5.38 8.54
C ALA A 90 -11.19 4.88 9.70
N ARG A 91 -12.31 5.55 10.01
CA ARG A 91 -13.27 5.07 11.02
C ARG A 91 -13.91 3.75 10.59
N LEU A 92 -14.34 3.66 9.34
CA LEU A 92 -15.02 2.48 8.79
C LEU A 92 -14.15 1.23 8.80
N SER A 93 -12.84 1.40 8.52
CA SER A 93 -11.86 0.31 8.48
C SER A 93 -11.73 -0.50 9.78
N ARG A 94 -12.16 0.06 10.91
CA ARG A 94 -12.17 -0.63 12.21
C ARG A 94 -13.42 -1.48 12.44
N ALA A 95 -14.51 -1.13 11.79
CA ALA A 95 -15.84 -1.71 12.03
C ALA A 95 -16.18 -2.82 11.02
N MET A 96 -15.63 -2.74 9.81
CA MET A 96 -15.99 -3.66 8.73
C MET A 96 -14.96 -4.78 8.54
N PRO A 97 -15.42 -6.03 8.33
CA PRO A 97 -14.54 -7.10 7.92
C PRO A 97 -13.98 -6.81 6.52
N VAL A 98 -12.71 -7.12 6.32
CA VAL A 98 -12.05 -6.98 5.02
C VAL A 98 -12.11 -8.30 4.27
N ALA A 99 -12.68 -8.28 3.06
CA ALA A 99 -12.62 -9.41 2.16
C ALA A 99 -11.21 -9.52 1.58
N ILE A 100 -10.44 -10.50 2.03
CA ILE A 100 -9.11 -10.79 1.49
C ILE A 100 -9.26 -11.98 0.54
N PRO A 101 -9.08 -11.80 -0.78
CA PRO A 101 -9.11 -12.91 -1.73
C PRO A 101 -8.06 -13.94 -1.32
N SER A 102 -8.33 -15.24 -1.49
CA SER A 102 -7.36 -16.31 -1.28
C SER A 102 -6.15 -16.15 -2.19
#